data_AF-A0A7S3RD09-F1
#
_entry.id   AF-A0A7S3RD09-F1
#
_cell.length_a   1.000
_cell.length_b   1.000
_cell.length_c   1.000
_cell.angle_alpha   90.00
_cell.angle_beta   90.00
_cell.angle_gamma   90.00
#
_symmetry.space_group_name_H-M   'P 1'
#
loop_
_entity.id
_entity.type
_entity.pdbx_description
1 polymer ?
#
loop_
_entity_poly.entity_id
_entity_poly.type
_entity_poly.pdbx_seq_one_letter_code
_entity_poly.pdbx_strand_id
1 'polypeptide(L)'
;VQLKLQLFLILEDETLKRRLIYAACITGTIEVLYIFWNLIVLLYRLVIICNIGDTPESRFWGYRAITKLCHDQLPDLSTFSAIKLMAKVHPGLIMADYSKFHMESNWKKYKICRGLTTLLFIVSRLACLCLAVSAFAVKMVTVVFKLVDPNGNRWLAWMSVMALLNQAMGVVLLMEVLEKRVFLFIFGGPDTDYQDDERALELVYRCRFVERVQTTMWSKGKKLQAFALLTTFDHFDVQALLLDKHHDQEEGLYDDGGSGRNKSY
;
A
#
# COMPACT_ATOMS: atom_id res chain seq x y z
N VAL A 1 31.88 28.15 -2.25
CA VAL A 1 32.98 27.72 -1.34
C VAL A 1 32.65 28.03 0.11
N GLN A 2 32.27 29.27 0.46
CA GLN A 2 31.91 29.65 1.85
C GLN A 2 30.83 28.76 2.49
N LEU A 3 29.74 28.44 1.78
CA LEU A 3 28.69 27.53 2.30
C LEU A 3 29.24 26.13 2.65
N LYS A 4 30.13 25.59 1.81
CA LYS A 4 30.77 24.29 2.06
C LYS A 4 31.63 24.34 3.32
N LEU A 5 32.32 25.46 3.54
CA LEU A 5 33.18 25.68 4.70
C LEU A 5 32.37 25.81 6.00
N GLN A 6 31.26 26.56 5.95
CA GLN A 6 30.33 26.65 7.08
C GLN A 6 29.69 25.31 7.41
N LEU A 7 29.27 24.54 6.39
CA LEU A 7 28.73 23.20 6.58
C LEU A 7 29.79 22.28 7.21
N PHE A 8 31.05 22.36 6.75
CA PHE A 8 32.15 21.59 7.31
C PHE A 8 32.40 21.93 8.79
N LEU A 9 32.39 23.20 9.16
CA LEU A 9 32.54 23.65 10.55
C LEU A 9 31.40 23.17 11.46
N ILE A 10 30.15 23.19 10.97
CA ILE A 10 29.00 22.64 11.70
C ILE A 10 29.14 21.11 11.87
N LEU A 11 29.71 20.43 10.87
CA LEU A 11 29.93 19.00 10.88
C LEU A 11 31.12 18.56 11.75
N GLU A 12 32.03 19.48 12.06
CA GLU A 12 33.17 19.25 12.93
C GLU A 12 32.79 19.22 14.43
N ASP A 13 31.56 19.62 14.77
CA ASP A 13 31.02 19.43 16.12
C ASP A 13 30.78 17.94 16.42
N GLU A 14 31.73 17.36 17.16
CA GLU A 14 31.69 15.96 17.62
C GLU A 14 30.42 15.62 18.43
N THR A 15 29.80 16.59 19.11
CA THR A 15 28.57 16.34 19.87
C THR A 15 27.37 16.16 18.97
N LEU A 16 27.24 16.99 17.92
CA LEU A 16 26.19 16.89 16.92
C LEU A 16 26.32 15.60 16.12
N LYS A 17 27.55 15.28 15.68
CA LYS A 17 27.86 14.05 14.98
C LYS A 17 27.47 12.81 15.80
N ARG A 18 27.82 12.78 17.09
CA ARG A 18 27.46 11.69 17.98
C ARG A 18 25.93 11.56 18.13
N ARG A 19 25.20 12.66 18.33
CA ARG A 19 23.73 12.65 18.40
C ARG A 19 23.08 12.15 17.11
N LEU A 20 23.59 12.59 15.96
CA LEU A 20 23.12 12.14 14.65
C LEU A 20 23.34 10.64 14.46
N ILE A 21 24.53 10.14 14.81
CA ILE A 21 24.83 8.70 14.75
C ILE A 21 23.88 7.91 15.65
N TYR A 22 23.63 8.36 16.88
CA TYR A 22 22.66 7.70 17.76
C TYR A 22 21.23 7.70 17.17
N ALA A 23 20.76 8.84 16.65
CA ALA A 23 19.44 8.92 15.99
C ALA A 23 19.36 8.01 14.76
N ALA A 24 20.44 7.92 13.99
CA ALA A 24 20.55 7.04 12.84
C ALA A 24 20.53 5.56 13.25
N CYS A 25 21.25 5.18 14.30
CA CYS A 25 21.23 3.84 14.86
C CYS A 25 19.82 3.45 15.32
N ILE A 26 19.16 4.29 16.11
CA ILE A 26 17.79 4.02 16.61
C ILE A 26 16.82 3.86 15.45
N THR A 27 16.84 4.79 14.50
CA THR A 27 15.98 4.74 13.31
C THR A 27 16.24 3.49 12.49
N GLY A 28 17.52 3.16 12.26
CA GLY A 28 17.92 1.97 11.52
C GLY A 28 17.48 0.68 12.22
N THR A 29 17.58 0.60 13.55
CA THR A 29 17.09 -0.56 14.32
C THR A 29 15.58 -0.71 14.18
N ILE A 30 14.81 0.38 14.29
CA ILE A 30 13.35 0.34 14.11
C ILE A 30 12.99 -0.10 12.69
N GLU A 31 13.69 0.43 11.68
CA GLU A 31 13.53 0.02 10.29
C GLU A 31 13.78 -1.49 10.13
N VAL A 32 14.91 -2.01 10.60
CA VAL A 32 15.24 -3.44 10.49
C VAL A 32 14.21 -4.33 11.21
N LEU A 33 13.76 -3.96 12.41
CA LEU A 33 12.73 -4.69 13.14
C LEU A 33 11.40 -4.72 12.37
N TYR A 34 11.01 -3.60 11.76
CA TYR A 34 9.81 -3.51 10.96
C TYR A 34 9.92 -4.33 9.65
N ILE A 35 11.08 -4.39 9.00
CA ILE A 35 11.31 -5.32 7.86
C ILE A 35 11.11 -6.75 8.32
N PHE A 36 11.74 -7.13 9.44
CA PHE A 36 11.69 -8.49 9.95
C PHE A 36 10.27 -8.91 10.31
N TRP A 37 9.50 -8.02 10.93
CA TRP A 37 8.07 -8.24 11.18
C TRP A 37 7.30 -8.47 9.88
N ASN A 38 7.46 -7.61 8.87
CA ASN A 38 6.78 -7.77 7.59
C ASN A 38 7.18 -9.08 6.88
N LEU A 39 8.45 -9.49 6.99
CA LEU A 39 8.94 -10.75 6.46
C LEU A 39 8.26 -11.95 7.15
N ILE A 40 8.08 -11.91 8.48
CA ILE A 40 7.35 -12.95 9.21
C ILE A 40 5.90 -13.02 8.71
N VAL A 41 5.21 -11.88 8.60
CA VAL A 41 3.82 -11.84 8.12
C VAL A 41 3.72 -12.31 6.66
N LEU A 42 4.70 -11.98 5.82
CA LEU A 42 4.83 -12.46 4.45
C LEU A 42 4.92 -13.99 4.41
N LEU A 43 5.85 -14.57 5.17
CA LEU A 43 6.04 -16.01 5.26
C LEU A 43 4.79 -16.71 5.78
N TYR A 44 4.14 -16.17 6.80
CA TYR A 44 2.88 -16.70 7.33
C TYR A 44 1.78 -16.74 6.25
N ARG A 45 1.64 -15.68 5.44
CA ARG A 45 0.66 -15.67 4.35
C ARG A 45 1.04 -16.63 3.23
N LEU A 46 2.32 -16.77 2.90
CA LEU A 46 2.77 -17.78 1.94
C LEU A 46 2.42 -19.19 2.41
N VAL A 47 2.54 -19.49 3.71
CA VAL A 47 2.09 -20.77 4.28
C VAL A 47 0.57 -20.97 4.11
N ILE A 48 -0.24 -19.93 4.34
CA ILE A 48 -1.70 -19.99 4.08
C ILE A 48 -1.98 -20.27 2.60
N ILE A 49 -1.25 -19.62 1.69
CA ILE A 49 -1.41 -19.79 0.23
C ILE A 49 -0.98 -21.19 -0.23
N CYS A 50 0.05 -21.77 0.38
CA CYS A 50 0.45 -23.15 0.11
C CYS A 50 -0.56 -24.17 0.64
N ASN A 51 -1.29 -23.83 1.71
CA ASN A 51 -2.28 -24.68 2.35
C ASN A 51 -3.73 -24.37 1.91
N ILE A 52 -3.92 -23.90 0.67
CA ILE A 52 -5.26 -23.74 0.10
C ILE A 52 -5.88 -25.13 -0.09
N GLY A 53 -6.83 -25.46 0.77
CA GLY A 53 -7.59 -26.71 0.72
C GLY A 53 -8.81 -26.63 -0.20
N ASP A 54 -9.51 -27.76 -0.31
CA ASP A 54 -10.70 -27.87 -1.17
C ASP A 54 -11.97 -27.26 -0.57
N THR A 55 -11.99 -26.97 0.75
CA THR A 55 -13.16 -26.39 1.40
C THR A 55 -13.39 -24.95 0.94
N PRO A 56 -14.65 -24.52 0.76
CA PRO A 56 -14.95 -23.16 0.27
C PRO A 56 -14.38 -22.08 1.19
N GLU A 57 -14.37 -22.32 2.50
CA GLU A 57 -13.77 -21.41 3.48
C GLU A 57 -12.25 -21.30 3.29
N SER A 58 -11.54 -22.42 3.18
CA SER A 58 -10.08 -22.42 2.97
C SER A 58 -9.70 -21.71 1.68
N ARG A 59 -10.46 -21.92 0.59
CA ARG A 59 -10.27 -21.22 -0.68
C ARG A 59 -10.42 -19.71 -0.54
N PHE A 60 -11.46 -19.25 0.15
CA PHE A 60 -11.66 -17.83 0.41
C PHE A 60 -10.48 -17.20 1.17
N TRP A 61 -10.02 -17.85 2.26
CA TRP A 61 -8.86 -17.37 3.02
C TRP A 61 -7.56 -17.38 2.19
N GLY A 62 -7.39 -18.38 1.34
CA GLY A 62 -6.33 -18.47 0.35
C GLY A 62 -6.29 -17.29 -0.60
N TYR A 63 -7.37 -17.05 -1.33
CA TYR A 63 -7.47 -15.94 -2.27
C TYR A 63 -7.36 -14.57 -1.60
N ARG A 64 -7.89 -14.44 -0.38
CA ARG A 64 -7.71 -13.24 0.45
C ARG A 64 -6.23 -13.03 0.81
N ALA A 65 -5.52 -14.10 1.16
CA ALA A 65 -4.09 -14.03 1.45
C ALA A 65 -3.28 -13.62 0.20
N ILE A 66 -3.60 -14.16 -0.98
CA ILE A 66 -2.99 -13.75 -2.26
C ILE A 66 -3.27 -12.27 -2.55
N THR A 67 -4.52 -11.84 -2.43
CA THR A 67 -4.92 -10.43 -2.65
C THR A 67 -4.11 -9.50 -1.74
N LYS A 68 -4.06 -9.80 -0.44
CA LYS A 68 -3.29 -9.04 0.55
C LYS A 68 -1.79 -9.05 0.26
N LEU A 69 -1.27 -10.18 -0.21
CA LEU A 69 0.13 -10.32 -0.57
C LEU A 69 0.47 -9.41 -1.77
N CYS A 70 -0.30 -9.52 -2.84
CA CYS A 70 -0.04 -8.82 -4.11
C CYS A 70 -0.31 -7.32 -4.02
N HIS A 71 -1.43 -6.91 -3.44
CA HIS A 71 -1.85 -5.50 -3.45
C HIS A 71 -1.39 -4.70 -2.24
N ASP A 72 -1.30 -5.31 -1.05
CA ASP A 72 -0.89 -4.58 0.16
C ASP A 72 0.62 -4.77 0.41
N GLN A 73 1.07 -6.02 0.54
CA GLN A 73 2.38 -6.31 1.11
C GLN A 73 3.55 -6.13 0.13
N LEU A 74 3.41 -6.54 -1.12
CA LEU A 74 4.48 -6.41 -2.10
C LEU A 74 4.85 -4.93 -2.35
N PRO A 75 3.89 -4.01 -2.56
CA PRO A 75 4.19 -2.57 -2.62
C PRO A 75 4.78 -2.02 -1.32
N ASP A 76 4.37 -2.54 -0.16
CA ASP A 76 4.93 -2.16 1.13
C ASP A 76 6.40 -2.59 1.29
N LEU A 77 6.74 -3.80 0.84
CA LEU A 77 8.10 -4.34 0.90
C LEU A 77 9.04 -3.67 -0.12
N SER A 78 8.54 -3.31 -1.30
CA SER A 78 9.35 -2.68 -2.35
C SER A 78 9.80 -1.26 -2.00
N THR A 79 9.00 -0.54 -1.20
CA THR A 79 9.21 0.86 -0.82
C THR A 79 9.58 1.02 0.66
N PHE A 80 10.10 -0.03 1.28
CA PHE A 80 10.34 -0.07 2.71
C PHE A 80 11.16 1.12 3.22
N SER A 81 10.57 1.94 4.10
CA SER A 81 11.27 2.95 4.89
C SER A 81 10.39 3.47 6.02
N ALA A 82 10.99 3.87 7.15
CA ALA A 82 10.34 4.68 8.18
C ALA A 82 9.79 6.01 7.67
N ILE A 83 10.29 6.55 6.54
CA ILE A 83 9.69 7.74 5.90
C ILE A 83 8.22 7.45 5.51
N LYS A 84 7.88 6.21 5.17
CA LYS A 84 6.50 5.81 4.82
C LYS A 84 5.51 6.01 5.97
N LEU A 85 5.98 6.08 7.22
CA LEU A 85 5.13 6.46 8.36
C LEU A 85 4.55 7.87 8.21
N MET A 86 5.14 8.74 7.38
CA MET A 86 4.58 10.06 7.08
C MET A 86 3.18 9.96 6.45
N ALA A 87 2.92 8.91 5.67
CA ALA A 87 1.60 8.69 5.10
C ALA A 87 0.51 8.41 6.14
N LYS A 88 0.88 7.80 7.27
CA LYS A 88 -0.02 7.62 8.41
C LYS A 88 -0.43 8.96 9.02
N VAL A 89 0.32 10.04 8.79
CA VAL A 89 0.03 11.37 9.32
C VAL A 89 -0.59 12.27 8.25
N HIS A 90 -0.85 11.74 7.05
CA HIS A 90 -1.44 12.51 5.97
C HIS A 90 -2.85 13.00 6.33
N PRO A 91 -3.14 14.33 6.24
CA PRO A 91 -4.40 14.89 6.72
C PRO A 91 -5.62 14.34 5.96
N GLY A 92 -5.48 14.05 4.67
CA GLY A 92 -6.56 13.45 3.88
C GLY A 92 -6.87 11.99 4.21
N LEU A 93 -5.97 11.29 4.92
CA LEU A 93 -6.14 9.87 5.28
C LEU A 93 -6.48 9.68 6.76
N ILE A 94 -6.15 10.65 7.61
CA ILE A 94 -6.27 10.52 9.06
C ILE A 94 -7.71 10.22 9.49
N MET A 95 -8.71 10.79 8.81
CA MET A 95 -10.12 10.59 9.15
C MET A 95 -10.58 9.16 8.81
N ALA A 96 -10.24 8.67 7.62
CA ALA A 96 -10.56 7.30 7.21
C ALA A 96 -9.87 6.27 8.14
N ASP A 97 -8.60 6.51 8.47
CA ASP A 97 -7.82 5.69 9.39
C ASP A 97 -8.37 5.74 10.82
N TYR A 98 -8.84 6.90 11.27
CA TYR A 98 -9.47 7.06 12.58
C TYR A 98 -10.79 6.29 12.67
N SER A 99 -11.66 6.44 11.67
CA SER A 99 -12.91 5.69 11.58
C SER A 99 -12.65 4.19 11.60
N LYS A 100 -11.67 3.73 10.81
CA LYS A 100 -11.26 2.31 10.80
C LYS A 100 -10.75 1.85 12.17
N PHE A 101 -9.85 2.60 12.79
CA PHE A 101 -9.33 2.27 14.13
C PHE A 101 -10.44 2.22 15.19
N HIS A 102 -11.41 3.13 15.09
CA HIS A 102 -12.57 3.15 15.98
C HIS A 102 -13.52 1.96 15.72
N MET A 103 -13.70 1.56 14.46
CA MET A 103 -14.53 0.42 14.08
C MET A 103 -13.91 -0.93 14.46
N GLU A 104 -12.59 -1.06 14.39
CA GLU A 104 -11.86 -2.29 14.73
C GLU A 104 -11.63 -2.47 16.25
N SER A 105 -11.72 -1.40 17.03
CA SER A 105 -11.52 -1.48 18.47
C SER A 105 -12.65 -2.27 19.15
N ASN A 106 -12.29 -3.34 19.87
CA ASN A 106 -13.23 -4.13 20.68
C ASN A 106 -13.84 -3.33 21.86
N TRP A 107 -13.36 -2.11 22.11
CA TRP A 107 -13.73 -1.31 23.28
C TRP A 107 -14.97 -0.43 23.09
N LYS A 108 -15.78 -0.68 22.05
CA LYS A 108 -17.02 0.09 21.77
C LYS A 108 -18.03 0.10 22.93
N LYS A 109 -17.95 -0.87 23.85
CA LYS A 109 -18.94 -1.02 24.93
C LYS A 109 -18.90 0.07 26.00
N TYR A 110 -17.78 0.77 26.21
CA TYR A 110 -17.63 1.71 27.33
C TYR A 110 -17.28 3.14 26.88
N LYS A 111 -17.97 4.16 27.43
CA LYS A 111 -17.76 5.58 27.09
C LYS A 111 -16.33 6.07 27.39
N ILE A 112 -15.78 5.67 28.54
CA ILE A 112 -14.39 6.03 28.93
C ILE A 112 -13.38 5.48 27.93
N CYS A 113 -13.61 4.26 27.42
CA CYS A 113 -12.73 3.65 26.43
C CYS A 113 -12.71 4.42 25.11
N ARG A 114 -13.79 5.12 24.73
CA ARG A 114 -13.79 5.95 23.52
C ARG A 114 -12.74 7.06 23.60
N GLY A 115 -12.69 7.79 24.72
CA GLY A 115 -11.68 8.83 24.94
C GLY A 115 -10.26 8.27 24.93
N LEU A 116 -10.05 7.11 25.55
CA LEU A 116 -8.74 6.44 25.56
C LEU A 116 -8.33 5.98 24.15
N THR A 117 -9.23 5.39 23.36
CA THR A 117 -8.96 5.00 21.98
C THR A 117 -8.58 6.20 21.11
N THR A 118 -9.28 7.34 21.25
CA THR A 118 -8.92 8.58 20.54
C THR A 118 -7.56 9.10 20.98
N LEU A 119 -7.26 9.12 22.27
CA LEU A 119 -5.96 9.54 22.79
C LEU A 119 -4.82 8.63 22.27
N LEU A 120 -5.00 7.32 22.32
CA LEU A 120 -4.04 6.34 21.80
C LEU A 120 -3.82 6.53 20.30
N PHE A 121 -4.87 6.81 19.54
CA PHE A 121 -4.74 7.14 18.12
C PHE A 121 -3.89 8.40 17.92
N ILE A 122 -4.17 9.50 18.63
CA ILE A 122 -3.39 10.74 18.51
C ILE A 122 -1.92 10.52 18.88
N VAL A 123 -1.66 9.86 20.02
CA VAL A 123 -0.29 9.57 20.48
C VAL A 123 0.46 8.72 19.47
N SER A 124 -0.17 7.68 18.92
CA SER A 124 0.47 6.83 17.90
C SER A 124 0.79 7.61 16.62
N ARG A 125 -0.07 8.53 16.17
CA ARG A 125 0.19 9.37 14.99
C ARG A 125 1.32 10.39 15.24
N LEU A 126 1.37 11.00 16.42
CA LEU A 126 2.48 11.87 16.80
C LEU A 126 3.81 11.10 16.86
N ALA A 127 3.80 9.89 17.42
CA ALA A 127 4.98 9.02 17.42
C ALA A 127 5.44 8.67 16.00
N CYS A 128 4.50 8.28 15.12
CA CYS A 128 4.79 8.04 13.70
C CYS A 128 5.36 9.28 12.99
N LEU A 129 4.84 10.47 13.28
CA LEU A 129 5.35 11.73 12.72
C LEU A 129 6.79 11.98 13.13
N CYS A 130 7.08 11.89 14.44
CA CYS A 130 8.43 12.10 14.97
C CYS A 130 9.43 11.11 14.38
N LEU A 131 9.05 9.84 14.25
CA LEU A 131 9.89 8.80 13.63
C LEU A 131 10.10 9.06 12.13
N ALA A 132 9.06 9.42 11.38
CA ALA A 132 9.15 9.70 9.95
C ALA A 132 10.07 10.90 9.67
N VAL A 133 9.89 12.00 10.41
CA VAL A 133 10.72 13.20 10.29
C VAL A 133 12.16 12.92 10.68
N SER A 134 12.39 12.17 11.76
CA SER A 134 13.74 11.79 12.18
C SER A 134 14.43 10.93 11.12
N ALA A 135 13.73 9.95 10.57
CA ALA A 135 14.26 9.08 9.51
C ALA A 135 14.58 9.85 8.23
N PHE A 136 13.70 10.76 7.84
CA PHE A 136 13.93 11.64 6.70
C PHE A 136 15.15 12.54 6.92
N ALA A 137 15.27 13.17 8.10
CA ALA A 137 16.39 14.04 8.44
C ALA A 137 17.73 13.29 8.41
N VAL A 138 17.81 12.10 9.04
CA VAL A 138 19.02 11.27 9.04
C VAL A 138 19.43 10.89 7.61
N LYS A 139 18.48 10.50 6.76
CA LYS A 139 18.77 10.12 5.37
C LYS A 139 19.19 11.30 4.52
N MET A 140 18.54 12.45 4.68
CA MET A 140 18.94 13.70 4.03
C MET A 140 20.38 14.08 4.38
N VAL A 141 20.71 14.09 5.67
CA VAL A 141 22.07 14.40 6.13
C VAL A 141 23.09 13.40 5.58
N THR A 142 22.75 12.10 5.57
CA THR A 142 23.59 11.05 4.97
C THR A 142 23.87 11.30 3.49
N VAL A 143 22.86 11.72 2.73
CA VAL A 143 23.03 12.06 1.30
C VAL A 143 23.89 13.31 1.13
N VAL A 144 23.70 14.35 1.96
CA VAL A 144 24.53 15.56 1.95
C VAL A 144 25.99 15.23 2.23
N PHE A 145 26.28 14.39 3.23
CA PHE A 145 27.65 13.95 3.52
C PHE A 145 28.32 13.29 2.31
N LYS A 146 27.61 12.38 1.63
CA LYS A 146 28.13 11.70 0.43
C LYS A 146 28.37 12.67 -0.75
N LEU A 147 27.61 13.76 -0.84
CA LEU A 147 27.76 14.76 -1.90
C LEU A 147 28.88 15.77 -1.61
N VAL A 148 29.17 16.03 -0.34
CA VAL A 148 30.20 17.00 0.08
C VAL A 148 31.60 16.40 0.09
N ASP A 149 31.73 15.09 0.32
CA ASP A 149 33.01 14.40 0.35
C ASP A 149 33.77 14.55 -1.00
N PRO A 150 34.90 15.30 -1.04
CA PRO A 150 35.66 15.51 -2.26
C PRO A 150 36.35 14.24 -2.77
N ASN A 151 36.60 13.28 -1.88
CA ASN A 151 37.26 12.01 -2.20
C ASN A 151 36.26 10.90 -2.54
N GLY A 152 34.97 11.14 -2.32
CA GLY A 152 33.90 10.18 -2.53
C GLY A 152 33.60 9.93 -4.02
N ASN A 153 33.13 8.72 -4.34
CA ASN A 153 32.67 8.41 -5.68
C ASN A 153 31.35 9.16 -5.97
N ARG A 154 31.41 10.17 -6.86
CA ARG A 154 30.25 10.99 -7.27
C ARG A 154 29.08 10.15 -7.78
N TRP A 155 29.34 9.02 -8.43
CA TRP A 155 28.30 8.12 -8.91
C TRP A 155 27.51 7.50 -7.75
N LEU A 156 28.20 7.07 -6.69
CA LEU A 156 27.54 6.51 -5.50
C LEU A 156 26.72 7.56 -4.75
N ALA A 157 27.19 8.82 -4.73
CA ALA A 157 26.43 9.94 -4.17
C ALA A 157 25.13 10.18 -4.94
N TRP A 158 25.18 10.22 -6.27
CA TRP A 158 23.99 10.34 -7.12
C TRP A 158 23.01 9.17 -6.95
N MET A 159 23.51 7.93 -6.87
CA MET A 159 22.66 6.77 -6.58
C MET A 159 21.98 6.89 -5.22
N SER A 160 22.65 7.47 -4.22
CA SER A 160 22.06 7.72 -2.90
C SER A 160 20.96 8.79 -2.95
N VAL A 161 21.13 9.84 -3.77
CA VAL A 161 20.09 10.85 -4.03
C VAL A 161 18.88 10.21 -4.70
N MET A 162 19.10 9.41 -5.74
CA MET A 162 18.01 8.72 -6.46
C MET A 162 17.29 7.72 -5.57
N ALA A 163 18.01 6.99 -4.72
CA ALA A 163 17.40 6.09 -3.74
C ALA A 163 16.52 6.85 -2.74
N LEU A 164 16.99 8.01 -2.24
CA LEU A 164 16.19 8.85 -1.33
C LEU A 164 14.95 9.44 -2.03
N LEU A 165 15.09 9.90 -3.28
CA LEU A 165 13.96 10.40 -4.07
C LEU A 165 12.93 9.30 -4.32
N ASN A 166 13.37 8.09 -4.68
CA ASN A 166 12.50 6.94 -4.85
C ASN A 166 11.75 6.60 -3.54
N GLN A 167 12.42 6.65 -2.39
CA GLN A 167 11.78 6.47 -1.08
C GLN A 167 10.76 7.57 -0.78
N ALA A 168 11.06 8.83 -1.11
CA ALA A 168 10.15 9.95 -0.90
C ALA A 168 8.91 9.89 -1.81
N MET A 169 9.07 9.49 -3.08
CA MET A 169 7.93 9.25 -3.98
C MET A 169 7.06 8.10 -3.48
N GLY A 170 7.66 7.03 -2.96
CA GLY A 170 6.94 5.88 -2.40
C GLY A 170 6.13 6.18 -1.12
N VAL A 171 6.34 7.35 -0.50
CA VAL A 171 5.52 7.82 0.64
C VAL A 171 4.13 8.24 0.19
N VAL A 172 4.01 8.75 -1.04
CA VAL A 172 2.72 9.16 -1.58
C VAL A 172 1.97 7.87 -1.96
N LEU A 173 1.07 7.40 -1.09
CA LEU A 173 0.17 6.26 -1.38
C LEU A 173 -0.92 6.64 -2.38
N LEU A 174 -0.55 7.31 -3.47
CA LEU A 174 -1.48 7.76 -4.49
C LEU A 174 -2.26 6.56 -5.03
N MET A 175 -1.58 5.48 -5.35
CA MET A 175 -2.20 4.27 -5.91
C MET A 175 -3.25 3.66 -4.98
N GLU A 176 -2.95 3.48 -3.68
CA GLU A 176 -3.93 2.94 -2.72
C GLU A 176 -5.14 3.88 -2.58
N VAL A 177 -4.93 5.20 -2.62
CA VAL A 177 -6.02 6.18 -2.52
C VAL A 177 -6.89 6.17 -3.77
N LEU A 178 -6.30 6.14 -4.97
CA LEU A 178 -7.07 6.07 -6.21
C LEU A 178 -7.85 4.76 -6.28
N GLU A 179 -7.21 3.65 -5.96
CA GLU A 179 -7.86 2.34 -5.95
C GLU A 179 -9.06 2.32 -4.99
N LYS A 180 -8.89 2.81 -3.75
CA LYS A 180 -10.01 2.94 -2.80
C LYS A 180 -11.12 3.86 -3.29
N ARG A 181 -10.78 4.95 -3.99
CA ARG A 181 -11.79 5.86 -4.56
C ARG A 181 -12.56 5.22 -5.70
N VAL A 182 -11.89 4.46 -6.55
CA VAL A 182 -12.53 3.69 -7.63
C VAL A 182 -13.45 2.64 -7.04
N PHE A 183 -13.00 1.89 -6.03
CA PHE A 183 -13.89 0.93 -5.36
C PHE A 183 -15.04 1.60 -4.61
N LEU A 184 -14.84 2.78 -4.01
CA LEU A 184 -15.91 3.52 -3.34
C LEU A 184 -16.95 3.97 -4.36
N PHE A 185 -16.52 4.40 -5.54
CA PHE A 185 -17.41 4.75 -6.63
C PHE A 185 -18.22 3.55 -7.14
N ILE A 186 -17.61 2.36 -7.21
CA ILE A 186 -18.27 1.14 -7.70
C ILE A 186 -19.25 0.58 -6.67
N PHE A 187 -18.88 0.58 -5.39
CA PHE A 187 -19.59 -0.16 -4.34
C PHE A 187 -20.29 0.71 -3.29
N GLY A 188 -19.90 1.97 -3.10
CA GLY A 188 -20.46 2.86 -2.08
C GLY A 188 -21.84 3.45 -2.40
N GLY A 189 -22.31 3.29 -3.65
CA GLY A 189 -23.60 3.84 -4.05
C GLY A 189 -23.64 5.38 -3.99
N PRO A 190 -24.82 5.98 -3.71
CA PRO A 190 -24.96 7.44 -3.62
C PRO A 190 -24.35 8.03 -2.34
N ASP A 191 -24.12 7.21 -1.32
CA ASP A 191 -23.51 7.62 -0.07
C ASP A 191 -21.99 7.63 -0.22
N THR A 192 -21.33 8.71 0.24
CA THR A 192 -19.87 8.85 0.07
C THR A 192 -19.06 8.03 1.08
N ASP A 193 -19.67 7.10 1.80
CA ASP A 193 -19.06 6.35 2.90
C ASP A 193 -19.42 4.86 2.83
N TYR A 194 -18.41 4.01 3.01
CA TYR A 194 -18.58 2.57 3.03
C TYR A 194 -19.37 2.07 4.25
N GLN A 195 -20.46 1.35 3.99
CA GLN A 195 -21.11 0.48 4.96
C GLN A 195 -20.34 -0.83 5.16
N ASP A 196 -20.58 -1.53 6.27
CA ASP A 196 -19.87 -2.78 6.60
C ASP A 196 -20.12 -3.88 5.55
N ASP A 197 -21.34 -3.93 4.99
CA ASP A 197 -21.73 -4.89 3.96
C ASP A 197 -21.05 -4.60 2.62
N GLU A 198 -20.88 -3.32 2.25
CA GLU A 198 -20.19 -2.91 1.02
C GLU A 198 -18.70 -3.26 1.06
N ARG A 199 -18.06 -3.15 2.24
CA ARG A 199 -16.68 -3.61 2.43
C ARG A 199 -16.55 -5.13 2.31
N ALA A 200 -17.55 -5.86 2.81
CA ALA A 200 -17.58 -7.31 2.64
C ALA A 200 -17.74 -7.66 1.15
N LEU A 201 -18.58 -6.93 0.42
CA LEU A 201 -18.77 -7.11 -1.01
C LEU A 201 -17.49 -6.80 -1.81
N GLU A 202 -16.80 -5.70 -1.51
CA GLU A 202 -15.50 -5.36 -2.12
C GLU A 202 -14.47 -6.49 -1.89
N LEU A 203 -14.39 -7.01 -0.67
CA LEU A 203 -13.47 -8.09 -0.33
C LEU A 203 -13.80 -9.37 -1.10
N VAL A 204 -15.08 -9.73 -1.19
CA VAL A 204 -15.54 -10.90 -1.96
C VAL A 204 -15.23 -10.71 -3.43
N TYR A 205 -15.44 -9.50 -3.99
CA TYR A 205 -15.12 -9.18 -5.38
C TYR A 205 -13.63 -9.39 -5.67
N ARG A 206 -12.73 -8.83 -4.83
CA ARG A 206 -11.28 -9.00 -4.98
C ARG A 206 -10.88 -10.49 -4.92
N CYS A 207 -11.44 -11.24 -3.98
CA CYS A 207 -11.15 -12.68 -3.86
C CYS A 207 -11.63 -13.47 -5.08
N ARG A 208 -12.82 -13.16 -5.62
CA ARG A 208 -13.36 -13.76 -6.84
C ARG A 208 -12.54 -13.43 -8.07
N PHE A 209 -12.04 -12.20 -8.17
CA PHE A 209 -11.13 -11.81 -9.24
C PHE A 209 -9.85 -12.66 -9.21
N VAL A 210 -9.20 -12.78 -8.05
CA VAL A 210 -8.00 -13.63 -7.90
C VAL A 210 -8.31 -15.10 -8.22
N GLU A 211 -9.44 -15.63 -7.73
CA GLU A 211 -9.90 -16.98 -8.07
C GLU A 211 -10.03 -17.16 -9.59
N ARG A 212 -10.63 -16.19 -10.29
CA ARG A 212 -10.86 -16.27 -11.73
C ARG A 212 -9.56 -16.20 -12.52
N VAL A 213 -8.65 -15.31 -12.15
CA VAL A 213 -7.31 -15.20 -12.76
C VAL A 213 -6.55 -16.50 -12.57
N GLN A 214 -6.53 -17.03 -11.34
CA GLN A 214 -5.81 -18.26 -11.03
C GLN A 214 -6.40 -19.44 -11.80
N THR A 215 -7.71 -19.70 -11.72
CA THR A 215 -8.34 -20.82 -12.44
C THR A 215 -8.14 -20.76 -13.95
N THR A 216 -8.21 -19.57 -14.55
CA THR A 216 -8.09 -19.38 -16.01
C THR A 216 -6.65 -19.48 -16.52
N MET A 217 -5.67 -18.95 -15.79
CA MET A 217 -4.27 -18.96 -16.21
C MET A 217 -3.53 -20.23 -15.77
N TRP A 218 -3.87 -20.79 -14.62
CA TRP A 218 -3.21 -21.97 -14.06
C TRP A 218 -3.58 -23.25 -14.82
N SER A 219 -4.83 -23.36 -15.28
CA SER A 219 -5.27 -24.44 -16.17
C SER A 219 -4.52 -24.44 -17.50
N LYS A 220 -4.06 -23.27 -17.95
CA LYS A 220 -3.21 -23.10 -19.15
C LYS A 220 -1.71 -23.24 -18.87
N GLY A 221 -1.30 -23.56 -17.64
CA GLY A 221 0.10 -23.66 -17.23
C GLY A 221 0.85 -22.32 -17.11
N LYS A 222 0.19 -21.17 -17.29
CA LYS A 222 0.82 -19.84 -17.33
C LYS A 222 0.90 -19.18 -15.96
N LYS A 223 1.55 -19.85 -15.00
CA LYS A 223 1.58 -19.42 -13.58
C LYS A 223 2.26 -18.06 -13.37
N LEU A 224 3.40 -17.83 -14.03
CA LEU A 224 4.14 -16.58 -13.92
C LEU A 224 3.34 -15.40 -14.48
N GLN A 225 2.62 -15.62 -15.59
CA GLN A 225 1.74 -14.59 -16.18
C GLN A 225 0.57 -14.27 -15.24
N ALA A 226 0.01 -15.27 -14.56
CA ALA A 226 -1.03 -15.06 -13.56
C ALA A 226 -0.49 -14.20 -12.40
N PHE A 227 0.69 -14.52 -11.89
CA PHE A 227 1.33 -13.75 -10.82
C PHE A 227 1.62 -12.31 -11.26
N ALA A 228 2.23 -12.14 -12.44
CA ALA A 228 2.50 -10.82 -13.00
C ALA A 228 1.21 -10.01 -13.11
N LEU A 229 0.15 -10.59 -13.68
CA LEU A 229 -1.17 -9.95 -13.80
C LEU A 229 -1.71 -9.53 -12.43
N LEU A 230 -1.67 -10.41 -11.42
CA LEU A 230 -2.14 -10.09 -10.08
C LEU A 230 -1.34 -8.97 -9.40
N THR A 231 -0.03 -8.89 -9.66
CA THR A 231 0.82 -7.84 -9.10
C THR A 231 0.74 -6.51 -9.83
N THR A 232 0.40 -6.53 -11.12
CA THR A 232 0.26 -5.31 -11.93
C THR A 232 -1.18 -4.83 -12.05
N PHE A 233 -2.15 -5.63 -11.59
CA PHE A 233 -3.57 -5.26 -11.65
C PHE A 233 -3.84 -4.02 -10.82
N ASP A 234 -4.29 -2.96 -11.48
CA ASP A 234 -4.51 -1.66 -10.86
C ASP A 234 -5.95 -1.15 -11.05
N HIS A 235 -6.17 0.10 -10.66
CA HIS A 235 -7.47 0.75 -10.73
C HIS A 235 -7.92 1.05 -12.18
N PHE A 236 -6.99 1.21 -13.13
CA PHE A 236 -7.33 1.38 -14.55
C PHE A 236 -7.86 0.08 -15.13
N ASP A 237 -7.27 -1.06 -14.76
CA ASP A 237 -7.78 -2.37 -15.19
C ASP A 237 -9.19 -2.63 -14.65
N VAL A 238 -9.46 -2.25 -13.39
CA VAL A 238 -10.81 -2.33 -12.81
C VAL A 238 -11.79 -1.47 -13.60
N GLN A 239 -11.41 -0.25 -13.98
CA GLN A 239 -12.26 0.64 -14.78
C GLN A 239 -12.52 0.08 -16.18
N ALA A 240 -11.49 -0.44 -16.85
CA ALA A 240 -11.63 -1.06 -18.17
C ALA A 240 -12.62 -2.24 -18.14
N LEU A 241 -12.50 -3.11 -17.14
CA LEU A 241 -13.41 -4.25 -16.94
C LEU A 241 -14.88 -3.86 -16.71
N LEU A 242 -15.15 -2.63 -16.25
CA LEU A 242 -16.50 -2.13 -16.06
C LEU A 242 -17.07 -1.49 -17.32
N LEU A 243 -16.24 -0.80 -18.10
CA LEU A 243 -16.66 -0.15 -19.34
C LEU A 243 -16.98 -1.17 -20.44
N ASP A 244 -16.21 -2.26 -20.56
CA ASP A 244 -16.43 -3.28 -21.59
C ASP A 244 -17.83 -3.92 -21.52
N LYS A 245 -18.42 -4.01 -20.33
CA LYS A 245 -19.77 -4.60 -20.15
C LYS A 245 -20.89 -3.78 -20.80
N HIS A 246 -20.68 -2.49 -21.02
CA HIS A 246 -21.70 -1.62 -21.60
C HIS A 246 -21.80 -1.76 -23.11
N HIS A 247 -20.68 -2.01 -23.80
CA HIS A 247 -20.70 -2.15 -25.25
C HIS A 247 -21.43 -3.43 -25.72
N ASP A 248 -21.22 -4.56 -25.05
CA ASP A 248 -21.90 -5.82 -25.40
C ASP A 248 -23.42 -5.77 -25.16
N GLN A 249 -23.88 -5.00 -24.16
CA GLN A 249 -25.32 -4.86 -23.87
C GLN A 249 -26.04 -3.96 -24.86
N GLU A 250 -25.37 -2.89 -25.33
CA GLU A 250 -25.96 -1.99 -26.33
C GLU A 250 -26.04 -2.68 -27.70
N GLU A 251 -25.01 -3.41 -28.12
CA GLU A 251 -25.03 -4.14 -29.40
C GLU A 251 -26.13 -5.22 -29.44
N GLY A 252 -26.37 -5.92 -28.33
CA GLY A 252 -27.47 -6.89 -28.23
C GLY A 252 -28.87 -6.26 -28.28
N LEU A 253 -29.03 -4.99 -27.91
CA LEU A 253 -30.32 -4.29 -27.95
C LEU A 253 -30.66 -3.76 -29.36
N TYR A 254 -29.66 -3.50 -30.20
CA TYR A 254 -29.88 -3.03 -31.57
C TYR A 254 -30.10 -4.16 -32.59
N ASP A 255 -29.72 -5.40 -32.28
CA ASP A 255 -29.80 -6.52 -33.24
C ASP A 255 -31.15 -7.27 -33.24
N ASP A 256 -32.09 -6.93 -32.33
CA ASP A 256 -33.42 -7.57 -32.26
C ASP A 256 -34.49 -6.92 -33.17
N GLY A 257 -34.12 -5.93 -34.00
CA GLY A 257 -35.04 -5.18 -34.86
C GLY A 257 -35.16 -5.66 -36.32
N GLY A 258 -34.36 -6.63 -36.76
CA GLY A 258 -34.02 -6.74 -38.19
C GLY A 258 -34.35 -8.03 -38.96
N SER A 259 -34.82 -9.12 -38.35
CA SER A 259 -34.98 -10.39 -39.09
C SER A 259 -36.32 -11.09 -38.87
N GLY A 260 -37.39 -10.36 -39.16
CA GLY A 260 -38.65 -10.96 -39.57
C GLY A 260 -38.54 -11.52 -41.00
N ARG A 261 -37.94 -12.70 -41.18
CA ARG A 261 -38.05 -13.46 -42.44
C ARG A 261 -38.65 -14.84 -42.21
N ASN A 262 -39.98 -14.85 -42.35
CA ASN A 262 -40.86 -15.94 -42.76
C ASN A 262 -40.17 -17.29 -43.05
N LYS A 263 -40.38 -18.26 -42.15
CA LYS A 263 -40.49 -19.66 -42.55
C LYS A 263 -41.98 -20.01 -42.61
N SER A 264 -42.51 -20.02 -43.83
CA SER A 264 -43.83 -20.59 -44.12
C SER A 264 -43.78 -22.11 -43.95
N TYR A 265 -44.91 -22.60 -43.43
CA TYR A 265 -45.37 -23.97 -43.27
C TYR A 265 -45.10 -24.91 -44.44
#